data_AF-A0A7C8ALS4-F1
#
_entry.id   AF-A0A7C8ALS4-F1
#
_cell.length_a   1.000
_cell.length_b   1.000
_cell.length_c   1.000
_cell.angle_alpha   90.00
_cell.angle_beta   90.00
_cell.angle_gamma   90.00
#
_symmetry.space_group_name_H-M   'P 1'
#
loop_
_entity.id
_entity.type
_entity.pdbx_description
1 polymer ?
#
loop_
_entity_poly.entity_id
_entity_poly.type
_entity_poly.pdbx_seq_one_letter_code
_entity_poly.pdbx_strand_id
1 'polypeptide(L)'
;MRDIARGFLFLPFLLVLAIVCLCLPQPAAYADESEVPQRQTAADEDFDGPSRQFQERRNRRRQEREEARRQQRERDAAAAAAAKDGVFALPAEFEKAWDYFSDHENRQRDVAVQLFEKCLEEHPDTIFRPEIYFRMGQLYCSHRNNKFGETYEPDLMEKYYQLAAEGYGLEYSHLNRTARASIVNRATKPLEDRLEYYEWLRQLEESIDADDMYAVVEMGILAQGHRTSPYWSPEERQRQAETLKKQLPELIHVAEKNIFFKSTVGELRDVAKLYPRTELARQAQMRVDRWETDVTEHLLDGLVNEELDVSAEARADHEDITQVAGSSEVPPEPTPPNATVARAAPRSSAAFPTKLLVGGGVGLLALATAVCLWSSSKTRAFLRRCRRDDG
;
A
#
# COMPACT_ATOMS: atom_id res chain seq x y z
N MET A 1 -42.74 -2.53 -23.40
CA MET A 1 -42.11 -3.85 -23.52
C MET A 1 -40.58 -3.77 -23.70
N ARG A 2 -39.87 -2.99 -22.86
CA ARG A 2 -38.40 -2.91 -22.87
C ARG A 2 -37.74 -3.15 -21.50
N ASP A 3 -38.52 -3.29 -20.43
CA ASP A 3 -38.00 -3.45 -19.06
C ASP A 3 -37.99 -4.89 -18.53
N ILE A 4 -38.51 -5.87 -19.28
CA ILE A 4 -38.49 -7.29 -18.86
C ILE A 4 -37.16 -7.97 -19.21
N ALA A 5 -36.35 -7.39 -20.10
CA ALA A 5 -35.11 -7.99 -20.59
C ALA A 5 -33.90 -7.84 -19.63
N ARG A 6 -33.96 -6.99 -18.60
CA ARG A 6 -32.86 -6.81 -17.64
C ARG A 6 -32.89 -7.79 -16.45
N GLY A 7 -34.03 -8.43 -16.18
CA GLY A 7 -34.17 -9.40 -15.09
C GLY A 7 -33.56 -10.78 -15.40
N PHE A 8 -33.43 -11.16 -16.68
CA PHE A 8 -33.00 -12.51 -17.07
C PHE A 8 -31.48 -12.75 -17.01
N LEU A 9 -30.67 -11.70 -16.95
CA LEU A 9 -29.20 -11.83 -16.86
C LEU A 9 -28.68 -11.95 -15.42
N PHE A 10 -29.48 -11.60 -14.41
CA PHE A 10 -29.08 -11.66 -13.00
C PHE A 10 -29.30 -13.03 -12.35
N LEU A 11 -30.30 -13.78 -12.80
CA LEU A 11 -30.64 -15.09 -12.23
C LEU A 11 -29.51 -16.13 -12.33
N PRO A 12 -28.83 -16.31 -13.48
CA PRO A 12 -27.75 -17.29 -13.57
C PRO A 12 -26.52 -16.89 -12.74
N PHE A 13 -26.28 -15.60 -12.54
CA PHE A 13 -25.18 -15.10 -11.72
C PHE A 13 -25.39 -15.41 -10.23
N LEU A 14 -26.63 -15.20 -9.72
CA LEU A 14 -26.99 -15.56 -8.35
C LEU A 14 -26.96 -17.07 -8.11
N LEU A 15 -27.32 -17.88 -9.11
CA LEU A 15 -27.24 -19.33 -9.03
C LEU A 15 -25.79 -19.82 -8.92
N VAL A 16 -24.88 -19.24 -9.72
CA VAL A 16 -23.44 -19.56 -9.64
C VAL A 16 -22.85 -19.12 -8.29
N LEU A 17 -23.23 -17.95 -7.79
CA LEU A 17 -22.78 -17.47 -6.47
C LEU A 17 -23.25 -18.40 -5.34
N ALA A 18 -24.51 -18.87 -5.39
CA ALA A 18 -25.05 -19.80 -4.42
C ALA A 18 -24.35 -21.17 -4.46
N ILE A 19 -24.01 -21.67 -5.65
CA ILE A 19 -23.26 -22.93 -5.80
C ILE A 19 -21.83 -22.77 -5.25
N VAL A 20 -21.16 -21.65 -5.51
CA VAL A 20 -19.83 -21.36 -4.95
C VAL A 20 -19.89 -21.30 -3.43
N CYS A 21 -20.90 -20.66 -2.83
CA CYS A 21 -21.08 -20.64 -1.38
C CYS A 21 -21.37 -22.01 -0.76
N LEU A 22 -22.03 -22.92 -1.49
CA LEU A 22 -22.32 -24.29 -1.04
C LEU A 22 -21.14 -25.26 -1.21
N CYS A 23 -20.18 -24.94 -2.10
CA CYS A 23 -18.99 -25.76 -2.35
C CYS A 23 -17.76 -25.30 -1.56
N LEU A 24 -17.85 -24.20 -0.80
CA LEU A 24 -16.80 -23.84 0.15
C LEU A 24 -16.84 -24.84 1.32
N PRO A 25 -15.69 -25.40 1.72
CA PRO A 25 -15.62 -26.27 2.87
C PRO A 25 -16.16 -25.51 4.09
N GLN A 26 -17.18 -26.06 4.74
CA GLN A 26 -17.64 -25.50 6.01
C GLN A 26 -16.45 -25.47 6.97
N PRO A 27 -16.23 -24.36 7.69
CA PRO A 27 -15.22 -24.34 8.74
C PRO A 27 -15.56 -25.47 9.70
N ALA A 28 -14.60 -26.39 9.89
CA ALA A 28 -14.72 -27.43 10.90
C ALA A 28 -15.15 -26.76 12.21
N ALA A 29 -16.22 -27.27 12.81
CA ALA A 29 -16.68 -26.84 14.12
C ALA A 29 -15.46 -26.91 15.06
N TYR A 30 -15.06 -25.74 15.59
CA TYR A 30 -14.00 -25.65 16.57
C TYR A 30 -14.40 -26.52 17.75
N ALA A 31 -13.58 -27.53 18.02
CA ALA A 31 -13.64 -28.31 19.23
C ALA A 31 -13.35 -27.39 20.42
N ASP A 32 -14.19 -27.54 21.43
CA ASP A 32 -14.07 -27.09 22.82
C ASP A 32 -12.63 -26.78 23.26
N GLU A 33 -12.29 -25.49 23.38
CA GLU A 33 -11.08 -25.00 24.03
C GLU A 33 -11.27 -25.04 25.56
N SER A 34 -11.33 -26.24 26.12
CA SER A 34 -11.04 -26.45 27.53
C SER A 34 -9.64 -27.07 27.64
N GLU A 35 -8.75 -26.37 28.34
CA GLU A 35 -7.38 -26.76 28.73
C GLU A 35 -6.24 -26.43 27.77
N VAL A 36 -5.94 -25.13 27.62
CA VAL A 36 -4.56 -24.68 27.32
C VAL A 36 -3.79 -24.63 28.65
N PRO A 37 -2.68 -25.37 28.82
CA PRO A 37 -1.86 -25.28 30.02
C PRO A 37 -1.23 -23.89 30.10
N GLN A 38 -1.44 -23.20 31.23
CA GLN A 38 -0.71 -21.99 31.57
C GLN A 38 0.79 -22.31 31.67
N ARG A 39 1.55 -22.09 30.60
CA ARG A 39 3.00 -21.92 30.68
C ARG A 39 3.26 -20.60 31.41
N GLN A 40 3.58 -20.70 32.69
CA GLN A 40 4.24 -19.63 33.42
C GLN A 40 5.61 -19.39 32.76
N THR A 41 5.70 -18.40 31.88
CA THR A 41 6.99 -17.84 31.47
C THR A 41 7.43 -16.85 32.54
N ALA A 42 8.29 -17.32 33.45
CA ALA A 42 9.15 -16.47 34.23
C ALA A 42 10.21 -15.88 33.29
N ALA A 43 10.13 -14.57 33.06
CA ALA A 43 11.24 -13.67 32.74
C ALA A 43 10.67 -12.29 32.37
N ASP A 44 10.31 -11.51 33.39
CA ASP A 44 10.37 -10.04 33.31
C ASP A 44 11.85 -9.63 33.24
N GLU A 45 12.51 -9.91 32.12
CA GLU A 45 13.80 -9.30 31.82
C GLU A 45 13.56 -7.97 31.11
N ASP A 46 14.01 -6.91 31.77
CA ASP A 46 14.06 -5.51 31.36
C ASP A 46 14.47 -5.31 29.89
N PHE A 47 13.50 -5.35 28.96
CA PHE A 47 13.71 -4.97 27.57
C PHE A 47 13.27 -3.52 27.33
N ASP A 48 13.88 -2.59 28.09
CA ASP A 48 13.50 -1.17 28.16
C ASP A 48 14.27 -0.27 27.15
N GLY A 49 15.09 -0.85 26.26
CA GLY A 49 16.09 -0.10 25.49
C GLY A 49 15.60 0.63 24.22
N PRO A 50 14.86 -0.02 23.29
CA PRO A 50 14.44 0.63 22.04
C PRO A 50 13.04 1.29 22.09
N SER A 51 12.16 0.79 22.95
CA SER A 51 10.74 1.19 23.01
C SER A 51 10.54 2.60 23.58
N ARG A 52 11.27 2.98 24.64
CA ARG A 52 11.11 4.30 25.28
C ARG A 52 11.60 5.44 24.42
N GLN A 53 12.79 5.33 23.81
CA GLN A 53 13.30 6.39 22.92
C GLN A 53 12.41 6.60 21.70
N PHE A 54 11.83 5.50 21.18
CA PHE A 54 10.85 5.56 20.10
C PHE A 54 9.58 6.29 20.55
N GLN A 55 9.01 5.92 21.71
CA GLN A 55 7.84 6.59 22.28
C GLN A 55 8.10 8.07 22.59
N GLU A 56 9.27 8.44 23.11
CA GLU A 56 9.63 9.82 23.43
C GLU A 56 9.78 10.68 22.17
N ARG A 57 10.49 10.21 21.14
CA ARG A 57 10.61 10.94 19.86
C ARG A 57 9.23 11.11 19.21
N ARG A 58 8.41 10.07 19.25
CA ARG A 58 7.04 10.08 18.76
C ARG A 58 6.18 11.11 19.50
N ASN A 59 6.22 11.10 20.83
CA ASN A 59 5.45 12.04 21.66
C ASN A 59 5.90 13.49 21.44
N ARG A 60 7.20 13.74 21.32
CA ARG A 60 7.74 15.07 21.01
C ARG A 60 7.25 15.58 19.66
N ARG A 61 7.39 14.78 18.60
CA ARG A 61 6.90 15.15 17.25
C ARG A 61 5.40 15.42 17.25
N ARG A 62 4.63 14.68 18.06
CA ARG A 62 3.19 14.89 18.19
C ARG A 62 2.88 16.26 18.81
N GLN A 63 3.54 16.62 19.91
CA GLN A 63 3.35 17.91 20.59
C GLN A 63 3.73 19.09 19.68
N GLU A 64 4.89 19.01 19.03
CA GLU A 64 5.36 20.05 18.09
C GLU A 64 4.34 20.27 16.95
N ARG A 65 3.72 19.19 16.45
CA ARG A 65 2.68 19.25 15.40
C ARG A 65 1.32 19.75 15.91
N GLU A 66 1.00 19.55 17.18
CA GLU A 66 -0.24 20.09 17.79
C GLU A 66 -0.13 21.60 17.99
N GLU A 67 1.02 22.10 18.44
CA GLU A 67 1.26 23.53 18.61
C GLU A 67 1.28 24.27 17.25
N ALA A 68 1.96 23.71 16.25
CA ALA A 68 1.94 24.25 14.88
C ALA A 68 0.52 24.30 14.30
N ARG A 69 -0.32 23.30 14.60
CA ARG A 69 -1.73 23.26 14.18
C ARG A 69 -2.55 24.37 14.79
N ARG A 70 -2.38 24.65 16.08
CA ARG A 70 -3.10 25.75 16.73
C ARG A 70 -2.79 27.07 16.04
N GLN A 71 -1.51 27.33 15.74
CA GLN A 71 -1.10 28.55 15.04
C GLN A 71 -1.66 28.63 13.61
N GLN A 72 -1.67 27.51 12.87
CA GLN A 72 -2.24 27.46 11.53
C GLN A 72 -3.75 27.71 11.53
N ARG A 73 -4.50 27.10 12.46
CA ARG A 73 -5.94 27.33 12.61
C ARG A 73 -6.28 28.77 12.96
N GLU A 74 -5.49 29.40 13.82
CA GLU A 74 -5.68 30.82 14.15
C GLU A 74 -5.50 31.71 12.90
N ARG A 75 -4.55 31.38 12.02
CA ARG A 75 -4.35 32.08 10.73
C ARG A 75 -5.47 31.81 9.74
N ASP A 76 -5.87 30.55 9.57
CA ASP A 76 -6.92 30.17 8.62
C ASP A 76 -8.30 30.67 9.05
N ALA A 77 -8.60 30.66 10.35
CA ALA A 77 -9.82 31.26 10.89
C ALA A 77 -9.85 32.78 10.67
N ALA A 78 -8.72 33.46 10.83
CA ALA A 78 -8.60 34.88 10.52
C ALA A 78 -8.78 35.16 9.01
N ALA A 79 -8.20 34.33 8.14
CA ALA A 79 -8.36 34.42 6.69
C ALA A 79 -9.80 34.12 6.23
N ALA A 80 -10.45 33.12 6.82
CA ALA A 80 -11.85 32.78 6.55
C ALA A 80 -12.81 33.89 7.01
N ALA A 81 -12.55 34.50 8.18
CA ALA A 81 -13.31 35.66 8.65
C ALA A 81 -13.15 36.87 7.73
N ALA A 82 -11.96 37.07 7.14
CA ALA A 82 -11.71 38.13 6.16
C ALA A 82 -12.34 37.85 4.78
N ALA A 83 -12.50 36.58 4.40
CA ALA A 83 -13.06 36.17 3.11
C ALA A 83 -14.61 36.26 3.03
N LYS A 84 -15.29 36.63 4.11
CA LYS A 84 -16.75 36.55 4.25
C LYS A 84 -17.57 37.42 3.28
N ASP A 85 -16.93 38.35 2.55
CA ASP A 85 -17.62 39.34 1.71
C ASP A 85 -17.29 39.29 0.21
N GLY A 86 -16.71 38.20 -0.32
CA GLY A 86 -16.32 38.13 -1.74
C GLY A 86 -16.32 36.76 -2.39
N VAL A 87 -16.50 36.75 -3.72
CA VAL A 87 -16.22 35.58 -4.57
C VAL A 87 -14.71 35.34 -4.52
N PHE A 88 -14.29 34.18 -4.03
CA PHE A 88 -12.88 33.81 -4.03
C PHE A 88 -12.41 33.61 -5.48
N ALA A 89 -11.41 34.37 -5.90
CA ALA A 89 -10.79 34.24 -7.22
C ALA A 89 -9.45 33.52 -7.07
N LEU A 90 -9.25 32.47 -7.87
CA LEU A 90 -7.96 31.79 -7.93
C LEU A 90 -6.95 32.66 -8.70
N PRO A 91 -5.64 32.59 -8.38
CA PRO A 91 -4.60 33.22 -9.20
C PRO A 91 -4.66 32.73 -10.66
N ALA A 92 -4.39 33.60 -11.64
CA ALA A 92 -4.46 33.24 -13.06
C ALA A 92 -3.45 32.13 -13.44
N GLU A 93 -2.26 32.19 -12.84
CA GLU A 93 -1.22 31.16 -12.91
C GLU A 93 -1.75 29.80 -12.46
N PHE A 94 -2.61 29.79 -11.44
CA PHE A 94 -3.20 28.58 -10.93
C PHE A 94 -4.19 27.96 -11.93
N GLU A 95 -5.12 28.74 -12.47
CA GLU A 95 -6.09 28.25 -13.46
C GLU A 95 -5.36 27.62 -14.66
N LYS A 96 -4.32 28.30 -15.14
CA LYS A 96 -3.49 27.78 -16.23
C LYS A 96 -2.74 26.51 -15.86
N ALA A 97 -2.20 26.41 -14.64
CA ALA A 97 -1.56 25.19 -14.15
C ALA A 97 -2.57 24.04 -14.07
N TRP A 98 -3.80 24.33 -13.64
CA TRP A 98 -4.88 23.36 -13.53
C TRP A 98 -5.30 22.81 -14.90
N ASP A 99 -5.33 23.63 -15.94
CA ASP A 99 -5.61 23.17 -17.30
C ASP A 99 -4.56 22.16 -17.77
N TYR A 100 -3.27 22.46 -17.64
CA TYR A 100 -2.21 21.50 -18.00
C TYR A 100 -2.19 20.26 -17.10
N PHE A 101 -2.64 20.40 -15.86
CA PHE A 101 -2.78 19.28 -14.93
C PHE A 101 -3.97 18.39 -15.30
N SER A 102 -5.11 18.94 -15.70
CA SER A 102 -6.36 18.20 -15.88
C SER A 102 -6.60 17.72 -17.32
N ASP A 103 -6.08 18.43 -18.31
CA ASP A 103 -6.18 18.05 -19.72
C ASP A 103 -5.23 16.88 -20.02
N HIS A 104 -5.81 15.72 -20.33
CA HIS A 104 -5.04 14.53 -20.68
C HIS A 104 -4.47 14.59 -22.11
N GLU A 105 -5.05 15.38 -23.01
CA GLU A 105 -4.65 15.48 -24.42
C GLU A 105 -3.53 16.50 -24.60
N ASN A 106 -3.57 17.62 -23.87
CA ASN A 106 -2.53 18.66 -23.90
C ASN A 106 -1.64 18.66 -22.66
N ARG A 107 -1.49 17.51 -22.01
CA ARG A 107 -0.73 17.42 -20.76
C ARG A 107 0.72 17.85 -20.97
N GLN A 108 1.13 18.89 -20.25
CA GLN A 108 2.51 19.35 -20.19
C GLN A 108 2.97 19.33 -18.73
N ARG A 109 3.47 18.17 -18.29
CA ARG A 109 3.85 17.93 -16.89
C ARG A 109 4.75 19.02 -16.34
N ASP A 110 5.86 19.27 -17.02
CA ASP A 110 6.88 20.19 -16.52
C ASP A 110 6.39 21.65 -16.52
N VAL A 111 5.52 22.01 -17.48
CA VAL A 111 4.87 23.34 -17.52
C VAL A 111 3.88 23.51 -16.37
N ALA A 112 3.06 22.48 -16.08
CA ALA A 112 2.16 22.50 -14.94
C ALA A 112 2.93 22.66 -13.62
N VAL A 113 4.03 21.93 -13.45
CA VAL A 113 4.93 22.03 -12.30
C VAL A 113 5.49 23.44 -12.16
N GLN A 114 6.05 24.02 -13.23
CA GLN A 114 6.58 25.39 -13.22
C GLN A 114 5.53 26.44 -12.84
N LEU A 115 4.29 26.30 -13.35
CA LEU A 115 3.21 27.23 -13.02
C LEU A 115 2.74 27.06 -11.56
N PHE A 116 2.72 25.84 -11.03
CA PHE A 116 2.47 25.60 -9.62
C PHE A 116 3.56 26.18 -8.72
N GLU A 117 4.84 26.03 -9.08
CA GLU A 117 5.96 26.64 -8.36
C GLU A 117 5.86 28.16 -8.37
N LYS A 118 5.59 28.77 -9.53
CA LYS A 118 5.36 30.22 -9.65
C LYS A 118 4.21 30.70 -8.77
N CYS A 119 3.11 29.95 -8.71
CA CYS A 119 1.98 30.27 -7.83
C CYS A 119 2.39 30.27 -6.35
N LEU A 120 3.22 29.31 -5.93
CA LEU A 120 3.73 29.26 -4.55
C LEU A 120 4.76 30.35 -4.24
N GLU A 121 5.52 30.81 -5.23
CA GLU A 121 6.45 31.93 -5.08
C GLU A 121 5.72 33.27 -4.97
N GLU A 122 4.70 33.49 -5.79
CA GLU A 122 3.92 34.73 -5.82
C GLU A 122 2.89 34.81 -4.69
N HIS A 123 2.38 33.65 -4.26
CA HIS A 123 1.38 33.53 -3.21
C HIS A 123 1.82 32.48 -2.18
N PRO A 124 2.87 32.76 -1.39
CA PRO A 124 3.37 31.79 -0.42
C PRO A 124 2.25 31.36 0.52
N ASP A 125 1.51 32.29 1.12
CA ASP A 125 0.53 31.99 2.17
C ASP A 125 -0.83 31.50 1.64
N THR A 126 -0.87 30.97 0.40
CA THR A 126 -2.09 30.40 -0.16
C THR A 126 -2.58 29.19 0.65
N ILE A 127 -3.87 29.18 0.97
CA ILE A 127 -4.55 28.07 1.66
C ILE A 127 -4.55 26.76 0.87
N PHE A 128 -4.26 26.84 -0.44
CA PHE A 128 -4.12 25.67 -1.31
C PHE A 128 -2.70 25.14 -1.40
N ARG A 129 -1.73 25.70 -0.67
CA ARG A 129 -0.34 25.25 -0.72
C ARG A 129 -0.21 23.71 -0.55
N PRO A 130 -0.90 23.06 0.42
CA PRO A 130 -0.82 21.61 0.55
C PRO A 130 -1.40 20.86 -0.66
N GLU A 131 -2.47 21.37 -1.27
CA GLU A 131 -3.05 20.79 -2.49
C GLU A 131 -2.15 20.99 -3.70
N ILE A 132 -1.56 22.17 -3.89
CA ILE A 132 -0.62 22.43 -4.99
C ILE A 132 0.52 21.40 -4.95
N TYR A 133 1.16 21.21 -3.79
CA TYR A 133 2.17 20.18 -3.62
C TYR A 133 1.62 18.77 -3.88
N PHE A 134 0.41 18.46 -3.44
CA PHE A 134 -0.22 17.18 -3.75
C PHE A 134 -0.38 16.96 -5.26
N ARG A 135 -0.85 17.96 -6.00
CA ARG A 135 -1.01 17.89 -7.48
C ARG A 135 0.33 17.73 -8.18
N MET A 136 1.38 18.42 -7.71
CA MET A 136 2.75 18.21 -8.19
C MET A 136 3.23 16.78 -7.94
N GLY A 137 3.00 16.20 -6.76
CA GLY A 137 3.31 14.80 -6.48
C GLY A 137 2.57 13.83 -7.40
N GLN A 138 1.29 14.09 -7.67
CA GLN A 138 0.48 13.32 -8.64
C GLN A 138 0.99 13.40 -10.08
N LEU A 139 1.73 14.44 -10.44
CA LEU A 139 2.34 14.55 -11.77
C LEU A 139 3.56 13.64 -11.94
N TYR A 140 4.14 13.14 -10.84
CA TYR A 140 5.28 12.23 -10.84
C TYR A 140 4.94 10.79 -10.46
N CYS A 141 3.65 10.45 -10.27
CA CYS A 141 3.26 9.12 -9.82
C CYS A 141 3.29 8.08 -10.96
N SER A 142 3.61 6.82 -10.61
CA SER A 142 3.90 5.75 -11.57
C SER A 142 2.76 5.45 -12.54
N HIS A 143 1.52 5.36 -12.05
CA HIS A 143 0.35 5.07 -12.90
C HIS A 143 0.17 6.12 -14.00
N ARG A 144 0.38 7.40 -13.65
CA ARG A 144 0.19 8.50 -14.57
C ARG A 144 1.31 8.56 -15.60
N ASN A 145 2.56 8.46 -15.17
CA ASN A 145 3.70 8.55 -16.08
C ASN A 145 3.77 7.34 -17.02
N ASN A 146 3.44 6.14 -16.54
CA ASN A 146 3.30 4.94 -17.37
C ASN A 146 2.22 5.12 -18.46
N LYS A 147 1.10 5.78 -18.14
CA LYS A 147 0.01 6.04 -19.10
C LYS A 147 0.45 6.96 -20.24
N PHE A 148 1.37 7.89 -19.99
CA PHE A 148 1.78 8.93 -20.94
C PHE A 148 3.19 8.73 -21.53
N GLY A 149 3.87 7.63 -21.20
CA GLY A 149 5.23 7.37 -21.68
C GLY A 149 6.28 8.31 -21.09
N GLU A 150 5.99 8.87 -19.91
CA GLU A 150 6.91 9.75 -19.19
C GLU A 150 7.74 8.99 -18.17
N THR A 151 8.86 9.57 -17.78
CA THR A 151 9.74 8.99 -16.76
C THR A 151 9.08 9.06 -15.38
N TYR A 152 9.02 7.92 -14.71
CA TYR A 152 8.63 7.87 -13.30
C TYR A 152 9.78 8.38 -12.42
N GLU A 153 9.51 9.40 -11.61
CA GLU A 153 10.50 10.06 -10.75
C GLU A 153 10.06 9.95 -9.28
N PRO A 154 10.31 8.80 -8.61
CA PRO A 154 9.77 8.51 -7.28
C PRO A 154 10.22 9.51 -6.22
N ASP A 155 11.42 10.08 -6.35
CA ASP A 155 11.97 11.00 -5.37
C ASP A 155 11.31 12.39 -5.46
N LEU A 156 10.94 12.84 -6.66
CA LEU A 156 10.14 14.06 -6.83
C LEU A 156 8.71 13.85 -6.34
N MET A 157 8.11 12.70 -6.65
CA MET A 157 6.80 12.33 -6.12
C MET A 157 6.80 12.36 -4.58
N GLU A 158 7.78 11.72 -3.95
CA GLU A 158 7.90 11.70 -2.49
C GLU A 158 8.13 13.10 -1.92
N LYS A 159 9.07 13.88 -2.48
CA LYS A 159 9.34 15.26 -2.05
C LYS A 159 8.04 16.08 -1.98
N TYR A 160 7.25 16.06 -3.06
CA TYR A 160 6.03 16.85 -3.11
C TYR A 160 4.91 16.30 -2.23
N TYR A 161 4.76 14.98 -2.12
CA TYR A 161 3.80 14.41 -1.16
C TYR A 161 4.19 14.68 0.29
N GLN A 162 5.48 14.73 0.61
CA GLN A 162 5.93 15.09 1.95
C GLN A 162 5.59 16.54 2.28
N LEU A 163 5.89 17.47 1.37
CA LEU A 163 5.49 18.88 1.52
C LEU A 163 3.96 19.05 1.64
N ALA A 164 3.19 18.26 0.88
CA ALA A 164 1.74 18.23 1.02
C ALA A 164 1.29 17.73 2.39
N ALA A 165 1.81 16.58 2.84
CA ALA A 165 1.44 15.97 4.12
C ALA A 165 1.86 16.84 5.33
N GLU A 166 2.98 17.56 5.22
CA GLU A 166 3.40 18.58 6.17
C GLU A 166 2.42 19.76 6.19
N GLY A 167 2.02 20.24 5.01
CA GLY A 167 1.06 21.33 4.87
C GLY A 167 -0.34 21.00 5.41
N TYR A 168 -0.84 19.78 5.20
CA TYR A 168 -2.11 19.32 5.78
C TYR A 168 -2.00 19.00 7.28
N GLY A 169 -0.79 18.82 7.81
CA GLY A 169 -0.58 18.37 9.19
C GLY A 169 -1.23 17.01 9.47
N LEU A 170 -1.89 16.88 10.62
CA LEU A 170 -2.65 15.66 10.96
C LEU A 170 -4.14 15.76 10.61
N GLU A 171 -4.58 16.86 10.00
CA GLU A 171 -5.97 16.98 9.58
C GLU A 171 -6.23 16.05 8.40
N TYR A 172 -7.37 15.39 8.42
CA TYR A 172 -7.76 14.51 7.35
C TYR A 172 -8.25 15.32 6.14
N SER A 173 -7.65 15.02 5.01
CA SER A 173 -8.27 15.18 3.70
C SER A 173 -8.00 13.90 2.91
N HIS A 174 -8.84 13.60 1.91
CA HIS A 174 -8.56 12.47 1.02
C HIS A 174 -7.19 12.63 0.32
N LEU A 175 -6.77 13.88 0.07
CA LEU A 175 -5.47 14.21 -0.49
C LEU A 175 -4.33 13.94 0.49
N ASN A 176 -4.43 14.37 1.76
CA ASN A 176 -3.43 14.08 2.80
C ASN A 176 -3.27 12.59 3.03
N ARG A 177 -4.40 11.86 3.15
CA ARG A 177 -4.38 10.40 3.30
C ARG A 177 -3.68 9.73 2.11
N THR A 178 -3.97 10.19 0.89
CA THR A 178 -3.33 9.66 -0.33
C THR A 178 -1.83 9.99 -0.37
N ALA A 179 -1.43 11.19 0.01
CA ALA A 179 -0.02 11.59 0.10
C ALA A 179 0.74 10.70 1.09
N ARG A 180 0.25 10.62 2.34
CA ARG A 180 0.84 9.80 3.41
C ARG A 180 0.93 8.33 3.01
N ALA A 181 -0.16 7.75 2.51
CA ALA A 181 -0.18 6.37 2.02
C ALA A 181 0.85 6.16 0.91
N SER A 182 0.96 7.08 -0.05
CA SER A 182 1.91 6.97 -1.17
C SER A 182 3.37 7.01 -0.71
N ILE A 183 3.68 7.85 0.29
CA ILE A 183 5.02 7.91 0.91
C ILE A 183 5.33 6.56 1.54
N VAL A 184 4.52 6.09 2.49
CA VAL A 184 4.83 4.88 3.28
C VAL A 184 4.75 3.59 2.48
N ASN A 185 4.07 3.60 1.32
CA ASN A 185 4.00 2.46 0.42
C ASN A 185 5.31 2.20 -0.36
N ARG A 186 6.28 3.12 -0.35
CA ARG A 186 7.58 2.87 -1.00
C ARG A 186 8.29 1.70 -0.31
N ALA A 187 8.93 0.85 -1.11
CA ALA A 187 9.67 -0.31 -0.60
C ALA A 187 10.85 0.08 0.31
N THR A 188 11.39 1.29 0.10
CA THR A 188 12.54 1.83 0.84
C THR A 188 12.18 2.45 2.17
N LYS A 189 10.89 2.54 2.53
CA LYS A 189 10.47 3.19 3.77
C LYS A 189 10.59 2.27 4.98
N PRO A 190 11.17 2.74 6.10
CA PRO A 190 11.31 1.95 7.31
C PRO A 190 9.94 1.60 7.92
N LEU A 191 9.92 0.57 8.78
CA LEU A 191 8.73 0.20 9.56
C LEU A 191 8.16 1.41 10.34
N GLU A 192 9.02 2.23 10.94
CA GLU A 192 8.63 3.41 11.73
C GLU A 192 7.66 4.33 10.96
N ASP A 193 7.96 4.68 9.72
CA ASP A 193 7.11 5.55 8.90
C ASP A 193 5.73 4.92 8.64
N ARG A 194 5.69 3.60 8.41
CA ARG A 194 4.45 2.84 8.18
C ARG A 194 3.60 2.77 9.45
N LEU A 195 4.24 2.58 10.60
CA LEU A 195 3.57 2.60 11.90
C LEU A 195 3.03 3.99 12.23
N GLU A 196 3.78 5.06 11.96
CA GLU A 196 3.31 6.44 12.18
C GLU A 196 2.02 6.72 11.38
N TYR A 197 1.96 6.26 10.12
CA TYR A 197 0.75 6.37 9.31
C TYR A 197 -0.42 5.53 9.85
N TYR A 198 -0.16 4.28 10.25
CA TYR A 198 -1.18 3.41 10.87
C TYR A 198 -1.77 4.02 12.14
N GLU A 199 -0.92 4.58 12.99
CA GLU A 199 -1.34 5.21 14.24
C GLU A 199 -2.14 6.49 14.02
N TRP A 200 -1.78 7.28 13.01
CA TRP A 200 -2.58 8.44 12.62
C TRP A 200 -4.01 8.01 12.23
N LEU A 201 -4.17 6.93 11.46
CA LEU A 201 -5.50 6.40 11.11
C LEU A 201 -6.25 5.88 12.35
N ARG A 202 -5.57 5.19 13.26
CA ARG A 202 -6.13 4.69 14.52
C ARG A 202 -6.63 5.82 15.43
N GLN A 203 -5.87 6.92 15.52
CA GLN A 203 -6.29 8.11 16.28
C GLN A 203 -7.57 8.71 15.69
N LEU A 204 -7.66 8.81 14.37
CA LEU A 204 -8.90 9.24 13.71
C LEU A 204 -10.04 8.27 14.01
N GLU A 205 -9.81 6.95 14.02
CA GLU A 205 -10.88 5.98 14.31
C GLU A 205 -11.47 6.15 15.71
N GLU A 206 -10.63 6.49 16.70
CA GLU A 206 -11.02 6.63 18.09
C GLU A 206 -11.80 7.92 18.37
N SER A 207 -11.39 9.05 17.76
CA SER A 207 -11.90 10.37 18.18
C SER A 207 -12.28 11.32 17.06
N ILE A 208 -12.39 10.88 15.79
CA ILE A 208 -12.63 11.80 14.69
C ILE A 208 -13.89 12.65 14.87
N ASP A 209 -13.70 13.96 14.69
CA ASP A 209 -14.78 14.95 14.60
C ASP A 209 -14.56 15.94 13.44
N ALA A 210 -15.41 16.98 13.38
CA ALA A 210 -15.28 18.01 12.37
C ALA A 210 -13.92 18.73 12.43
N ASP A 211 -13.33 18.95 13.60
CA ASP A 211 -12.03 19.62 13.85
C ASP A 211 -10.83 18.80 13.40
N ASP A 212 -11.01 17.52 13.14
CA ASP A 212 -9.98 16.70 12.50
C ASP A 212 -10.01 16.79 10.97
N MET A 213 -10.98 17.47 10.37
CA MET A 213 -11.10 17.61 8.91
C MET A 213 -10.40 18.87 8.40
N TYR A 214 -9.61 18.74 7.33
CA TYR A 214 -9.02 19.89 6.65
C TYR A 214 -10.14 20.78 6.11
N ALA A 215 -10.14 22.06 6.50
CA ALA A 215 -11.30 22.93 6.33
C ALA A 215 -11.47 23.50 4.91
N VAL A 216 -10.53 23.29 4.01
CA VAL A 216 -10.50 23.90 2.68
C VAL A 216 -11.11 22.97 1.64
N VAL A 217 -11.94 23.52 0.75
CA VAL A 217 -12.51 22.84 -0.42
C VAL A 217 -11.42 22.59 -1.45
N GLU A 218 -11.45 21.44 -2.12
CA GLU A 218 -10.46 21.16 -3.16
C GLU A 218 -10.47 22.23 -4.25
N MET A 219 -9.30 22.72 -4.58
CA MET A 219 -9.05 23.78 -5.54
C MET A 219 -9.59 23.43 -6.93
N GLY A 220 -9.60 22.14 -7.29
CA GLY A 220 -10.20 21.67 -8.53
C GLY A 220 -11.70 21.93 -8.65
N ILE A 221 -12.42 21.98 -7.51
CA ILE A 221 -13.84 22.34 -7.48
C ILE A 221 -14.00 23.83 -7.80
N LEU A 222 -13.14 24.67 -7.21
CA LEU A 222 -13.15 26.12 -7.45
C LEU A 222 -12.76 26.47 -8.90
N ALA A 223 -11.77 25.76 -9.46
CA ALA A 223 -11.33 25.92 -10.85
C ALA A 223 -12.43 25.62 -11.88
N GLN A 224 -13.40 24.77 -11.52
CA GLN A 224 -14.55 24.45 -12.37
C GLN A 224 -15.67 25.52 -12.32
N GLY A 225 -15.40 26.68 -11.69
CA GLY A 225 -16.34 27.79 -11.62
C GLY A 225 -17.43 27.61 -10.57
N HIS A 226 -17.31 26.62 -9.68
CA HIS A 226 -18.14 26.56 -8.48
C HIS A 226 -17.74 27.72 -7.57
N ARG A 227 -18.47 28.83 -7.66
CA ARG A 227 -18.31 30.04 -6.84
C ARG A 227 -18.82 29.80 -5.42
N THR A 228 -18.22 28.85 -4.72
CA THR A 228 -18.44 28.59 -3.30
C THR A 228 -17.33 29.22 -2.48
N SER A 229 -17.57 29.39 -1.18
CA SER A 229 -16.51 29.61 -0.20
C SER A 229 -15.38 28.60 -0.41
N PRO A 230 -14.10 29.00 -0.30
CA PRO A 230 -13.00 28.05 -0.34
C PRO A 230 -12.92 27.21 0.94
N TYR A 231 -13.74 27.53 1.95
CA TYR A 231 -13.86 26.77 3.19
C TYR A 231 -15.18 26.01 3.24
N TRP A 232 -15.11 24.78 3.74
CA TRP A 232 -16.27 23.97 4.10
C TRP A 232 -17.02 24.59 5.28
N SER A 233 -18.35 24.48 5.27
CA SER A 233 -19.15 24.81 6.45
C SER A 233 -18.89 23.82 7.60
N PRO A 234 -19.14 24.19 8.87
CA PRO A 234 -19.05 23.26 10.00
C PRO A 234 -19.91 22.00 9.79
N GLU A 235 -21.12 22.15 9.25
CA GLU A 235 -22.03 21.04 8.96
C GLU A 235 -21.48 20.13 7.86
N GLU A 236 -20.79 20.69 6.87
CA GLU A 236 -20.14 19.89 5.85
C GLU A 236 -18.93 19.13 6.39
N ARG A 237 -18.09 19.78 7.20
CA ARG A 237 -16.97 19.11 7.87
C ARG A 237 -17.44 17.95 8.74
N GLN A 238 -18.53 18.14 9.50
CA GLN A 238 -19.14 17.08 10.28
C GLN A 238 -19.64 15.93 9.40
N ARG A 239 -20.30 16.21 8.27
CA ARG A 239 -20.73 15.18 7.30
C ARG A 239 -19.55 14.38 6.71
N GLN A 240 -18.43 15.06 6.43
CA GLN A 240 -17.23 14.40 5.94
C GLN A 240 -16.58 13.53 7.02
N ALA A 241 -16.51 14.00 8.28
CA ALA A 241 -16.03 13.22 9.42
C ALA A 241 -16.85 11.94 9.63
N GLU A 242 -18.19 12.04 9.58
CA GLU A 242 -19.10 10.89 9.68
C GLU A 242 -18.92 9.89 8.52
N THR A 243 -18.68 10.41 7.31
CA THR A 243 -18.40 9.57 6.13
C THR A 243 -17.08 8.83 6.30
N LEU A 244 -16.04 9.53 6.75
CA LEU A 244 -14.73 8.95 7.01
C LEU A 244 -14.79 7.90 8.11
N LYS A 245 -15.55 8.12 9.19
CA LYS A 245 -15.70 7.14 10.28
C LYS A 245 -16.13 5.76 9.79
N LYS A 246 -16.95 5.72 8.73
CA LYS A 246 -17.38 4.46 8.07
C LYS A 246 -16.29 3.82 7.20
N GLN A 247 -15.36 4.63 6.67
CA GLN A 247 -14.27 4.19 5.80
C GLN A 247 -13.01 3.79 6.57
N LEU A 248 -12.77 4.35 7.77
CA LEU A 248 -11.55 4.14 8.55
C LEU A 248 -11.19 2.67 8.77
N PRO A 249 -12.11 1.74 9.10
CA PRO A 249 -11.75 0.34 9.27
C PRO A 249 -11.09 -0.29 8.03
N GLU A 250 -11.57 0.07 6.83
CA GLU A 250 -10.98 -0.41 5.57
C GLU A 250 -9.60 0.21 5.34
N LEU A 251 -9.45 1.51 5.60
CA LEU A 251 -8.17 2.21 5.45
C LEU A 251 -7.10 1.68 6.41
N ILE A 252 -7.50 1.39 7.65
CA ILE A 252 -6.67 0.77 8.68
C ILE A 252 -6.25 -0.62 8.21
N HIS A 253 -7.19 -1.46 7.78
CA HIS A 253 -6.87 -2.80 7.24
C HIS A 253 -5.88 -2.76 6.06
N VAL A 254 -6.01 -1.78 5.16
CA VAL A 254 -5.05 -1.58 4.06
C VAL A 254 -3.67 -1.21 4.59
N ALA A 255 -3.57 -0.36 5.60
CA ALA A 255 -2.31 -0.02 6.25
C ALA A 255 -1.69 -1.22 6.96
N GLU A 256 -2.49 -2.02 7.68
CA GLU A 256 -2.05 -3.25 8.35
C GLU A 256 -1.48 -4.26 7.35
N LYS A 257 -2.18 -4.51 6.24
CA LYS A 257 -1.66 -5.35 5.15
C LYS A 257 -0.33 -4.83 4.63
N ASN A 258 -0.20 -3.51 4.46
CA ASN A 258 1.03 -2.92 3.96
C ASN A 258 2.22 -3.18 4.90
N ILE A 259 2.02 -2.97 6.20
CA ILE A 259 3.00 -3.31 7.24
C ILE A 259 3.33 -4.79 7.17
N PHE A 260 2.32 -5.66 7.16
CA PHE A 260 2.50 -7.11 7.14
C PHE A 260 3.31 -7.62 5.94
N PHE A 261 3.03 -7.10 4.74
CA PHE A 261 3.69 -7.57 3.51
C PHE A 261 5.08 -6.98 3.28
N LYS A 262 5.40 -5.82 3.84
CA LYS A 262 6.66 -5.13 3.60
C LYS A 262 7.64 -5.14 4.77
N SER A 263 7.28 -5.78 5.88
CA SER A 263 8.15 -5.92 7.05
C SER A 263 8.86 -7.27 7.04
N THR A 264 10.09 -7.27 7.56
CA THR A 264 10.85 -8.47 7.89
C THR A 264 10.24 -9.21 9.08
N VAL A 265 10.64 -10.46 9.30
CA VAL A 265 10.16 -11.25 10.46
C VAL A 265 10.55 -10.60 11.79
N GLY A 266 11.77 -10.03 11.88
CA GLY A 266 12.21 -9.28 13.06
C GLY A 266 11.32 -8.06 13.33
N GLU A 267 11.06 -7.26 12.30
CA GLU A 267 10.13 -6.12 12.38
C GLU A 267 8.71 -6.56 12.79
N LEU A 268 8.20 -7.68 12.26
CA LEU A 268 6.89 -8.21 12.65
C LEU A 268 6.83 -8.66 14.12
N ARG A 269 7.93 -9.21 14.65
CA ARG A 269 8.03 -9.52 16.08
C ARG A 269 7.91 -8.27 16.93
N ASP A 270 8.54 -7.16 16.52
CA ASP A 270 8.41 -5.88 17.20
C ASP A 270 6.99 -5.31 17.10
N VAL A 271 6.34 -5.43 15.94
CA VAL A 271 4.93 -5.05 15.75
C VAL A 271 4.00 -5.81 16.69
N ALA A 272 4.19 -7.13 16.82
CA ALA A 272 3.38 -7.95 17.72
C ALA A 272 3.50 -7.50 19.19
N LYS A 273 4.71 -7.10 19.61
CA LYS A 273 4.97 -6.56 20.95
C LYS A 273 4.39 -5.16 21.17
N LEU A 274 4.45 -4.29 20.15
CA LEU A 274 3.99 -2.90 20.24
C LEU A 274 2.46 -2.78 20.24
N TYR A 275 1.76 -3.66 19.53
CA TYR A 275 0.30 -3.58 19.37
C TYR A 275 -0.43 -4.86 19.78
N PRO A 276 -0.18 -5.46 20.96
CA PRO A 276 -0.57 -6.84 21.28
C PRO A 276 -2.08 -7.14 21.23
N ARG A 277 -2.92 -6.11 21.14
CA ARG A 277 -4.38 -6.22 21.09
C ARG A 277 -4.98 -5.94 19.71
N THR A 278 -4.16 -5.80 18.67
CA THR A 278 -4.63 -5.52 17.30
C THR A 278 -4.63 -6.77 16.44
N GLU A 279 -5.46 -6.77 15.41
CA GLU A 279 -5.46 -7.83 14.39
C GLU A 279 -4.11 -7.90 13.66
N LEU A 280 -3.47 -6.74 13.43
CA LEU A 280 -2.10 -6.66 12.91
C LEU A 280 -1.10 -7.46 13.77
N ALA A 281 -1.11 -7.30 15.09
CA ALA A 281 -0.21 -8.05 15.98
C ALA A 281 -0.48 -9.55 15.96
N ARG A 282 -1.75 -9.95 15.94
CA ARG A 282 -2.13 -11.37 15.82
C ARG A 282 -1.58 -11.98 14.54
N GLN A 283 -1.75 -11.29 13.41
CA GLN A 283 -1.23 -11.75 12.11
C GLN A 283 0.30 -11.77 12.08
N ALA A 284 0.94 -10.72 12.64
CA ALA A 284 2.39 -10.64 12.75
C ALA A 284 2.95 -11.80 13.57
N GLN A 285 2.37 -12.10 14.73
CA GLN A 285 2.77 -13.22 15.59
C GLN A 285 2.63 -14.56 14.88
N MET A 286 1.49 -14.83 14.24
CA MET A 286 1.30 -16.07 13.46
C MET A 286 2.36 -16.27 12.37
N ARG A 287 2.82 -15.19 11.74
CA ARG A 287 3.88 -15.27 10.73
C ARG A 287 5.26 -15.48 11.33
N VAL A 288 5.53 -14.88 12.49
CA VAL A 288 6.76 -15.13 13.26
C VAL A 288 6.81 -16.60 13.70
N ASP A 289 5.73 -17.12 14.28
CA ASP A 289 5.65 -18.51 14.76
C ASP A 289 5.87 -19.51 13.61
N ARG A 290 5.25 -19.27 12.45
CA ARG A 290 5.46 -20.09 11.25
C ARG A 290 6.90 -20.08 10.80
N TRP A 291 7.51 -18.90 10.71
CA TRP A 291 8.92 -18.78 10.32
C TRP A 291 9.85 -19.48 11.32
N GLU A 292 9.61 -19.35 12.62
CA GLU A 292 10.38 -20.04 13.65
C GLU A 292 10.25 -21.57 13.55
N THR A 293 9.06 -22.06 13.21
CA THR A 293 8.82 -23.48 12.96
C THR A 293 9.59 -23.95 11.73
N ASP A 294 9.44 -23.26 10.59
CA ASP A 294 10.10 -23.61 9.32
C ASP A 294 11.63 -23.61 9.47
N VAL A 295 12.19 -22.63 10.19
CA VAL A 295 13.64 -22.55 10.46
C VAL A 295 14.09 -23.70 11.36
N THR A 296 13.31 -24.04 12.39
CA THR A 296 13.64 -25.14 13.30
C THR A 296 13.62 -26.48 12.56
N GLU A 297 12.61 -26.71 11.72
CA GLU A 297 12.51 -27.92 10.89
C GLU A 297 13.69 -28.03 9.91
N HIS A 298 14.06 -26.95 9.22
CA HIS A 298 15.22 -26.97 8.33
C HIS A 298 16.57 -27.15 9.05
N LEU A 299 16.73 -26.60 10.25
CA LEU A 299 17.94 -26.84 11.04
C LEU A 299 18.02 -28.30 11.53
N LEU A 300 16.88 -28.88 11.93
CA LEU A 300 16.80 -30.28 12.31
C LEU A 300 17.07 -31.21 11.12
N ASP A 301 16.52 -30.92 9.93
CA ASP A 301 16.80 -31.67 8.71
C ASP A 301 18.28 -31.56 8.30
N GLY A 302 18.91 -30.40 8.49
CA GLY A 302 20.34 -30.21 8.27
C GLY A 302 21.21 -31.06 9.20
N LEU A 303 20.87 -31.08 10.50
CA LEU A 303 21.59 -31.87 11.52
C LEU A 303 21.42 -33.38 11.33
N VAL A 304 20.22 -33.84 10.95
CA VAL A 304 19.97 -35.26 10.68
C VAL A 304 20.71 -35.73 9.42
N ASN A 305 20.89 -34.86 8.42
CA ASN A 305 21.66 -35.18 7.23
C ASN A 305 23.19 -35.11 7.46
N GLU A 306 23.69 -34.20 8.30
CA GLU A 306 25.11 -34.19 8.71
C GLU A 306 25.47 -35.41 9.58
N GLU A 307 24.61 -35.88 10.49
CA GLU A 307 24.86 -37.12 11.25
C GLU A 307 24.86 -38.40 10.37
N LEU A 308 24.16 -38.38 9.24
CA LEU A 308 24.15 -39.48 8.27
C LEU A 308 25.40 -39.51 7.39
N ASP A 309 26.04 -38.36 7.12
CA ASP A 309 27.28 -38.31 6.33
C ASP A 309 28.51 -38.72 7.18
N VAL A 310 28.54 -38.38 8.46
CA VAL A 310 29.61 -38.82 9.38
C VAL A 310 29.57 -40.35 9.63
N SER A 311 28.41 -40.99 9.49
CA SER A 311 28.28 -42.46 9.55
C SER A 311 28.59 -43.18 8.23
N ALA A 312 28.59 -42.46 7.10
CA ALA A 312 28.98 -43.01 5.80
C ALA A 312 30.50 -42.96 5.58
N GLU A 313 31.17 -41.88 6.02
CA GLU A 313 32.63 -41.75 5.93
C GLU A 313 33.36 -42.71 6.89
N ALA A 314 32.77 -43.07 8.04
CA ALA A 314 33.32 -44.07 8.95
C ALA A 314 33.29 -45.53 8.42
N ARG A 315 32.73 -45.78 7.22
CA ARG A 315 32.71 -47.09 6.55
C ARG A 315 33.59 -47.19 5.30
N ALA A 316 34.27 -46.11 4.91
CA ALA A 316 35.08 -46.07 3.68
C ALA A 316 36.61 -46.17 3.92
N ASP A 317 37.08 -46.28 5.16
CA ASP A 317 38.51 -46.32 5.50
C ASP A 317 39.10 -47.74 5.59
N HIS A 318 38.74 -48.62 4.66
CA HIS A 318 39.49 -49.87 4.46
C HIS A 318 39.44 -50.33 3.00
N GLU A 319 40.17 -49.65 2.11
CA GLU A 319 40.86 -50.29 0.97
C GLU A 319 41.87 -49.33 0.29
N ASP A 320 43.15 -49.75 0.34
CA ASP A 320 44.30 -49.46 -0.54
C ASP A 320 44.56 -48.08 -1.20
N ILE A 321 45.61 -47.42 -0.67
CA ILE A 321 46.94 -47.17 -1.28
C ILE A 321 47.06 -46.73 -2.77
N THR A 322 47.79 -45.61 -2.93
CA THR A 322 48.63 -45.10 -4.06
C THR A 322 48.02 -44.34 -5.24
N GLN A 323 48.40 -43.05 -5.36
CA GLN A 323 49.43 -42.49 -6.27
C GLN A 323 49.07 -41.18 -7.02
N VAL A 324 50.05 -40.26 -6.98
CA VAL A 324 50.43 -39.22 -7.97
C VAL A 324 49.72 -37.85 -7.94
N ALA A 325 50.46 -36.92 -7.33
CA ALA A 325 50.81 -35.55 -7.77
C ALA A 325 50.13 -34.90 -8.98
N GLY A 326 49.82 -33.61 -8.84
CA GLY A 326 49.99 -32.68 -9.96
C GLY A 326 49.11 -31.43 -9.96
N SER A 327 49.75 -30.31 -9.62
CA SER A 327 49.54 -28.99 -10.21
C SER A 327 48.45 -28.06 -9.63
N SER A 328 49.01 -27.01 -9.05
CA SER A 328 48.47 -25.68 -8.81
C SER A 328 47.97 -25.03 -10.10
N GLU A 329 46.79 -24.42 -10.07
CA GLU A 329 46.47 -23.28 -10.94
C GLU A 329 45.37 -22.43 -10.30
N VAL A 330 45.75 -21.21 -9.92
CA VAL A 330 44.87 -20.12 -9.48
C VAL A 330 44.41 -19.36 -10.73
N PRO A 331 43.10 -19.06 -10.87
CA PRO A 331 42.70 -17.90 -11.67
C PRO A 331 41.84 -16.90 -10.88
N PRO A 332 41.71 -15.66 -11.39
CA PRO A 332 41.85 -14.45 -10.58
C PRO A 332 40.54 -13.75 -10.23
N GLU A 333 40.68 -12.86 -9.25
CA GLU A 333 39.73 -11.87 -8.75
C GLU A 333 39.32 -10.84 -9.83
N PRO A 334 38.04 -10.53 -10.02
CA PRO A 334 37.62 -9.45 -10.93
C PRO A 334 37.51 -8.10 -10.20
N THR A 335 38.24 -7.12 -10.69
CA THR A 335 38.15 -5.70 -10.30
C THR A 335 36.97 -5.01 -11.03
N PRO A 336 36.19 -4.12 -10.39
CA PRO A 336 35.03 -3.47 -11.00
C PRO A 336 35.42 -2.22 -11.82
N PRO A 337 34.74 -1.90 -12.94
CA PRO A 337 34.93 -0.63 -13.60
C PRO A 337 34.05 0.48 -13.00
N ASN A 338 34.73 1.61 -12.76
CA ASN A 338 34.23 2.89 -12.31
C ASN A 338 33.14 3.51 -13.20
N ALA A 339 32.33 4.35 -12.54
CA ALA A 339 31.39 5.29 -13.12
C ALA A 339 32.10 6.48 -13.80
N THR A 340 31.62 6.92 -14.97
CA THR A 340 31.72 8.33 -15.40
C THR A 340 30.67 8.72 -16.47
N VAL A 341 29.74 9.60 -16.06
CA VAL A 341 29.23 10.82 -16.72
C VAL A 341 28.75 10.81 -18.20
N ALA A 342 27.43 11.02 -18.33
CA ALA A 342 26.65 11.89 -19.23
C ALA A 342 27.09 12.17 -20.69
N ARG A 343 26.16 11.91 -21.64
CA ARG A 343 25.72 12.91 -22.65
C ARG A 343 24.41 12.51 -23.34
N ALA A 344 23.46 13.43 -23.37
CA ALA A 344 22.21 13.34 -24.14
C ALA A 344 22.43 13.74 -25.61
N ALA A 345 21.75 13.07 -26.55
CA ALA A 345 21.13 13.56 -27.80
C ALA A 345 20.54 12.36 -28.60
N PRO A 346 19.82 12.57 -29.71
CA PRO A 346 18.37 12.76 -29.80
C PRO A 346 17.61 11.55 -30.38
N ARG A 347 16.28 11.61 -30.25
CA ARG A 347 15.29 10.62 -30.67
C ARG A 347 15.31 10.34 -32.18
N SER A 348 15.32 9.07 -32.57
CA SER A 348 14.83 8.59 -33.86
C SER A 348 13.63 7.67 -33.65
N SER A 349 12.50 8.03 -34.26
CA SER A 349 11.26 7.28 -34.34
C SER A 349 11.46 5.90 -34.98
N ALA A 350 11.13 4.83 -34.25
CA ALA A 350 10.94 3.49 -34.82
C ALA A 350 9.51 3.04 -34.56
N ALA A 351 8.75 2.90 -35.65
CA ALA A 351 7.41 2.35 -35.66
C ALA A 351 7.46 0.85 -35.33
N PHE A 352 6.68 0.40 -34.34
CA PHE A 352 6.45 -1.03 -34.09
C PHE A 352 5.10 -1.47 -34.66
N PRO A 353 5.03 -2.63 -35.35
CA PRO A 353 3.86 -3.07 -36.08
C PRO A 353 2.81 -3.74 -35.17
N THR A 354 1.59 -3.21 -35.25
CA THR A 354 0.37 -3.65 -34.57
C THR A 354 -0.20 -4.96 -35.15
N LYS A 355 0.44 -6.11 -34.92
CA LYS A 355 -0.10 -7.43 -35.36
C LYS A 355 0.09 -8.61 -34.39
N LEU A 356 0.09 -8.39 -33.07
CA LEU A 356 0.25 -9.48 -32.08
C LEU A 356 -0.72 -9.46 -30.89
N LEU A 357 -1.91 -8.87 -31.04
CA LEU A 357 -2.93 -8.80 -29.97
C LEU A 357 -4.29 -9.41 -30.31
N VAL A 358 -4.40 -10.16 -31.41
CA VAL A 358 -5.65 -10.87 -31.78
C VAL A 358 -5.57 -12.38 -31.50
N GLY A 359 -4.37 -12.94 -31.26
CA GLY A 359 -4.19 -14.38 -31.00
C GLY A 359 -4.47 -14.84 -29.56
N GLY A 360 -4.33 -13.96 -28.56
CA GLY A 360 -4.44 -14.34 -27.14
C GLY A 360 -5.89 -14.57 -26.65
N GLY A 361 -6.88 -13.92 -27.26
CA GLY A 361 -8.28 -14.00 -26.83
C GLY A 361 -8.96 -15.33 -27.14
N VAL A 362 -8.57 -15.99 -28.24
CA VAL A 362 -9.18 -17.26 -28.67
C VAL A 362 -8.68 -18.44 -27.82
N GLY A 363 -7.41 -18.40 -27.40
CA GLY A 363 -6.82 -19.44 -26.55
C GLY A 363 -7.45 -19.54 -25.17
N LEU A 364 -7.76 -18.40 -24.54
CA LEU A 364 -8.42 -18.36 -23.22
C LEU A 364 -9.86 -18.88 -23.27
N LEU A 365 -10.58 -18.64 -24.36
CA LEU A 365 -11.95 -19.11 -24.53
C LEU A 365 -12.01 -20.64 -24.72
N ALA A 366 -11.07 -21.21 -25.47
CA ALA A 366 -10.96 -22.66 -25.63
C ALA A 366 -10.65 -23.36 -24.28
N LEU A 367 -9.78 -22.75 -23.47
CA LEU A 367 -9.38 -23.30 -22.17
C LEU A 367 -10.53 -23.27 -21.15
N ALA A 368 -11.30 -22.18 -21.11
CA ALA A 368 -12.51 -22.08 -20.29
C ALA A 368 -13.55 -23.15 -20.69
N THR A 369 -13.74 -23.38 -21.99
CA THR A 369 -14.70 -24.38 -22.49
C THR A 369 -14.26 -25.80 -22.15
N ALA A 370 -12.96 -26.10 -22.22
CA ALA A 370 -12.40 -27.39 -21.82
C ALA A 370 -12.57 -27.66 -20.32
N VAL A 371 -12.37 -26.65 -19.46
CA VAL A 371 -12.59 -26.75 -18.01
C VAL A 371 -14.07 -26.98 -17.68
N CYS A 372 -14.99 -26.29 -18.35
CA CYS A 372 -16.43 -26.52 -18.18
C CYS A 372 -16.88 -27.91 -18.64
N LEU A 373 -16.33 -28.43 -19.74
CA LEU A 373 -16.64 -29.77 -20.21
C LEU A 373 -16.06 -30.85 -19.28
N TRP A 374 -14.86 -30.64 -18.74
CA TRP A 374 -14.22 -31.56 -17.80
C TRP A 374 -14.91 -31.60 -16.43
N SER A 375 -15.36 -30.46 -15.91
CA SER A 375 -16.16 -30.44 -14.68
C SER A 375 -17.48 -31.17 -14.87
N SER A 376 -18.16 -30.97 -16.02
CA SER A 376 -19.42 -31.65 -16.32
C SER A 376 -19.29 -33.18 -16.43
N SER A 377 -18.14 -33.69 -16.91
CA SER A 377 -17.91 -35.13 -17.05
C SER A 377 -17.63 -35.79 -15.70
N LYS A 378 -16.92 -35.11 -14.79
CA LYS A 378 -16.72 -35.57 -13.40
C LYS A 378 -18.04 -35.60 -12.63
N THR A 379 -18.91 -34.60 -12.78
CA THR A 379 -20.22 -34.58 -12.10
C THR A 379 -21.12 -35.72 -12.60
N ARG A 380 -21.10 -36.03 -13.91
CA ARG A 380 -21.84 -37.19 -14.44
C ARG A 380 -21.28 -38.53 -13.98
N ALA A 381 -19.96 -38.65 -13.84
CA ALA A 381 -19.33 -39.85 -13.31
C ALA A 381 -19.67 -40.08 -11.83
N PHE A 382 -19.70 -39.00 -11.04
CA PHE A 382 -20.12 -39.04 -9.63
C PHE A 382 -21.60 -39.44 -9.48
N LEU A 383 -22.50 -38.80 -10.23
CA LEU A 383 -23.93 -39.13 -10.19
C LEU A 383 -24.24 -40.57 -10.66
N ARG A 384 -23.45 -41.13 -11.58
CA ARG A 384 -23.57 -42.56 -11.96
C ARG A 384 -23.06 -43.51 -10.87
N ARG A 385 -22.15 -43.05 -10.01
CA ARG A 385 -21.64 -43.84 -8.88
C ARG A 385 -22.66 -43.89 -7.76
N CYS A 386 -23.22 -42.74 -7.37
CA CYS A 386 -24.27 -42.66 -6.34
C CYS A 386 -25.52 -43.47 -6.73
N ARG A 387 -25.89 -43.53 -8.01
CA ARG A 387 -27.06 -44.29 -8.47
C ARG A 387 -26.86 -45.82 -8.48
N ARG A 388 -25.64 -46.31 -8.23
CA ARG A 388 -25.30 -47.72 -8.22
C ARG A 388 -25.25 -48.32 -6.81
N ASP A 389 -25.22 -47.47 -5.79
CA ASP A 389 -25.13 -47.88 -4.38
C ASP A 389 -26.52 -47.93 -3.69
N ASP A 390 -27.59 -47.52 -4.38
CA ASP A 390 -28.99 -47.54 -3.90
C ASP A 390 -29.83 -48.69 -4.52
N GLY A 391 -29.18 -49.74 -5.05
CA GLY A 391 -29.84 -50.87 -5.73
C GLY A 391 -29.44 -52.23 -5.20
#